data_AF-A0A7X5E3Z0-F1
#
_entry.id   AF-A0A7X5E3Z0-F1
#
_cell.length_a   1.000
_cell.length_b   1.000
_cell.length_c   1.000
_cell.angle_alpha   90.00
_cell.angle_beta   90.00
_cell.angle_gamma   90.00
#
_symmetry.space_group_name_H-M   'P 1'
#
loop_
_entity.id
_entity.type
_entity.pdbx_description
1 polymer ?
#
loop_
_entity_poly.entity_id
_entity_poly.type
_entity_poly.pdbx_seq_one_letter_code
_entity_poly.pdbx_strand_id
1 'polypeptide(L)'
;MVTPEEQRQIQERMAQVGILNMGAYMRKMALNGYVLQVDLSPVRELVSLQRRCANNLNQAALHVNTYGGLYPNELQALQKDYADLWGPLSELLEKLAQVVAL
;
A
#
# COMPACT_ATOMS: atom_id res chain seq x y z
N MET A 1 -26.52 25.95 -18.64
CA MET A 1 -27.27 24.77 -18.14
C MET A 1 -26.47 23.54 -18.51
N VAL A 2 -26.45 22.52 -17.65
CA VAL A 2 -25.81 21.22 -17.95
C VAL A 2 -26.73 20.42 -18.88
N THR A 3 -26.18 19.90 -19.96
CA THR A 3 -26.89 19.07 -20.92
C THR A 3 -27.17 17.66 -20.35
N PRO A 4 -28.16 16.93 -20.87
CA PRO A 4 -28.43 15.54 -20.44
C PRO A 4 -27.22 14.60 -20.60
N GLU A 5 -26.39 14.85 -21.61
CA GLU A 5 -25.15 14.10 -21.85
C GLU A 5 -24.13 14.36 -20.75
N GLU A 6 -23.85 15.63 -20.45
CA GLU A 6 -22.94 16.01 -19.36
C GLU A 6 -23.43 15.49 -18.00
N GLN A 7 -24.75 15.50 -17.76
CA GLN A 7 -25.32 14.95 -16.53
C GLN A 7 -25.08 13.44 -16.39
N ARG A 8 -25.17 12.68 -17.49
CA ARG A 8 -24.86 11.24 -17.50
C ARG A 8 -23.39 11.00 -17.20
N GLN A 9 -22.50 11.75 -17.84
CA GLN A 9 -21.05 11.64 -17.63
C GLN A 9 -20.66 11.96 -16.18
N ILE A 10 -21.32 12.94 -15.56
CA ILE A 10 -21.11 13.26 -14.15
C ILE A 10 -21.53 12.09 -13.26
N GLN A 11 -22.68 11.46 -13.52
CA GLN A 11 -23.17 10.31 -12.75
C GLN A 11 -22.27 9.07 -12.91
N GLU A 12 -21.76 8.82 -14.11
CA GLU A 12 -20.80 7.74 -14.36
C GLU A 12 -19.50 7.95 -13.58
N ARG A 13 -18.95 9.17 -13.61
CA ARG A 13 -17.74 9.51 -12.84
C ARG A 13 -17.99 9.40 -11.34
N MET A 14 -19.14 9.86 -10.86
CA MET A 14 -19.57 9.69 -9.47
C MET A 14 -19.58 8.22 -9.04
N ALA A 15 -20.13 7.34 -9.88
CA ALA A 15 -20.18 5.91 -9.61
C ALA A 15 -18.79 5.27 -9.59
N GLN A 16 -17.89 5.69 -10.51
CA GLN A 16 -16.51 5.22 -10.54
C GLN A 16 -15.80 5.48 -9.21
N VAL A 17 -15.91 6.72 -8.68
CA VAL A 17 -15.25 7.11 -7.42
C VAL A 17 -16.07 6.81 -6.16
N GLY A 18 -17.21 6.11 -6.29
CA GLY A 18 -18.05 5.69 -5.17
C GLY A 18 -18.78 6.83 -4.45
N ILE A 19 -18.94 8.01 -5.05
CA ILE A 19 -19.64 9.15 -4.45
C ILE A 19 -21.09 9.18 -4.92
N LEU A 20 -22.01 8.75 -4.06
CA LEU A 20 -23.44 8.69 -4.40
C LEU A 20 -24.12 10.07 -4.36
N ASN A 21 -23.59 11.01 -3.58
CA ASN A 21 -24.19 12.33 -3.37
C ASN A 21 -23.60 13.35 -4.35
N MET A 22 -24.45 13.90 -5.23
CA MET A 22 -24.06 14.91 -6.22
C MET A 22 -23.41 16.15 -5.59
N GLY A 23 -23.96 16.67 -4.50
CA GLY A 23 -23.40 17.84 -3.80
C GLY A 23 -22.05 17.56 -3.14
N ALA A 24 -21.80 16.32 -2.69
CA ALA A 24 -20.49 15.92 -2.20
C ALA A 24 -19.47 15.81 -3.34
N TYR A 25 -19.87 15.19 -4.46
CA TYR A 25 -19.03 15.07 -5.65
C TYR A 25 -18.67 16.45 -6.22
N MET A 26 -19.66 17.32 -6.39
CA MET A 26 -19.46 18.69 -6.87
C MET A 26 -18.55 19.51 -5.96
N ARG A 27 -18.72 19.44 -4.62
CA ARG A 27 -17.82 20.13 -3.69
C ARG A 27 -16.39 19.60 -3.78
N LYS A 28 -16.21 18.27 -3.86
CA LYS A 28 -14.88 17.67 -3.99
C LYS A 28 -14.21 18.09 -5.30
N MET A 29 -14.95 18.06 -6.41
CA MET A 29 -14.45 18.53 -7.71
C MET A 29 -14.15 20.03 -7.73
N ALA A 30 -14.99 20.86 -7.12
CA ALA A 30 -14.80 22.31 -7.11
C ALA A 30 -13.64 22.75 -6.22
N LEU A 31 -13.42 22.07 -5.09
CA LEU A 31 -12.33 22.37 -4.15
C LEU A 31 -10.99 21.80 -4.61
N ASN A 32 -10.99 20.57 -5.14
CA ASN A 32 -9.75 19.82 -5.41
C ASN A 32 -9.42 19.70 -6.91
N GLY A 33 -10.37 20.00 -7.81
CA GLY A 33 -10.19 19.87 -9.27
C GLY A 33 -10.22 18.43 -9.80
N TYR A 34 -9.84 17.44 -8.99
CA TYR A 34 -9.84 16.02 -9.33
C TYR A 34 -10.28 15.14 -8.15
N VAL A 35 -10.67 13.90 -8.47
CA VAL A 35 -10.88 12.83 -7.49
C VAL A 35 -9.96 11.67 -7.85
N LEU A 36 -8.98 11.43 -7.01
CA LEU A 36 -8.08 10.28 -7.14
C LEU A 36 -8.67 9.09 -6.37
N GLN A 37 -8.80 7.96 -7.05
CA GLN A 37 -9.11 6.67 -6.43
C GLN A 37 -7.90 5.77 -6.59
N VAL A 38 -7.22 5.50 -5.47
CA VAL A 38 -6.01 4.67 -5.46
C VAL A 38 -6.38 3.31 -4.88
N ASP A 39 -6.16 2.25 -5.66
CA ASP A 39 -6.24 0.89 -5.15
C ASP A 39 -4.93 0.52 -4.43
N LEU A 40 -5.00 0.36 -3.11
CA LEU A 40 -3.86 -0.02 -2.27
C LEU A 40 -3.89 -1.51 -1.90
N SER A 41 -4.74 -2.32 -2.53
CA SER A 41 -4.81 -3.76 -2.28
C SER A 41 -3.46 -4.48 -2.52
N PRO A 42 -2.72 -4.20 -3.62
CA PRO A 42 -1.40 -4.81 -3.84
C PRO A 42 -0.38 -4.40 -2.77
N VAL A 43 -0.43 -3.14 -2.32
CA VAL A 43 0.46 -2.62 -1.26
C VAL A 43 0.20 -3.34 0.06
N ARG A 44 -1.08 -3.55 0.39
CA ARG A 44 -1.50 -4.28 1.59
C ARG A 44 -1.05 -5.74 1.55
N GLU A 45 -1.15 -6.40 0.40
CA GLU A 45 -0.67 -7.78 0.22
C GLU A 45 0.86 -7.86 0.40
N LEU A 46 1.59 -6.93 -0.19
CA LEU A 46 3.04 -6.87 -0.09
C LEU A 46 3.49 -6.69 1.37
N VAL A 47 2.89 -5.76 2.12
CA VAL A 47 3.16 -5.57 3.56
C VAL A 47 2.82 -6.84 4.38
N SER A 48 1.76 -7.56 4.00
CA SER A 48 1.39 -8.83 4.65
C SER A 48 2.46 -9.91 4.43
N LEU A 49 2.95 -10.07 3.21
CA LEU A 49 4.02 -11.01 2.88
C LEU A 49 5.31 -10.67 3.63
N GLN A 50 5.66 -9.39 3.67
CA GLN A 50 6.81 -8.91 4.42
C GLN A 50 6.72 -9.25 5.91
N ARG A 51 5.55 -9.05 6.54
CA ARG A 51 5.34 -9.40 7.95
C ARG A 51 5.53 -10.91 8.20
N ARG A 52 5.06 -11.76 7.28
CA ARG A 52 5.27 -13.22 7.37
C ARG A 52 6.75 -13.58 7.29
N CYS A 53 7.47 -12.96 6.36
CA CYS A 53 8.90 -13.10 6.21
C CYS A 53 9.67 -12.72 7.49
N ALA A 54 9.36 -11.56 8.09
CA ALA A 54 9.97 -11.13 9.35
C ALA A 54 9.68 -12.10 10.51
N ASN A 55 8.44 -12.61 10.59
CA ASN A 55 8.08 -13.62 11.60
C ASN A 55 8.86 -14.93 11.41
N ASN A 56 9.01 -15.40 10.18
CA ASN A 56 9.77 -16.61 9.87
C ASN A 56 11.24 -16.45 10.27
N LEU A 57 11.84 -15.28 10.00
CA LEU A 57 13.21 -14.97 10.39
C LEU A 57 13.38 -14.95 11.92
N ASN A 58 12.43 -14.35 12.64
CA ASN A 58 12.44 -14.35 14.10
C ASN A 58 12.33 -15.78 14.68
N GLN A 59 11.51 -16.64 14.07
CA GLN A 59 11.41 -18.04 14.47
C GLN A 59 12.71 -18.81 14.22
N ALA A 60 13.35 -18.60 13.06
CA ALA A 60 14.65 -19.20 12.76
C ALA A 60 15.72 -18.76 13.76
N ALA A 61 15.77 -17.47 14.08
CA ALA A 61 16.69 -16.92 15.08
C ALA A 61 16.46 -17.52 16.47
N LEU A 62 15.19 -17.60 16.91
CA LEU A 62 14.83 -18.23 18.18
C LEU A 62 15.28 -19.70 18.22
N HIS A 63 14.99 -20.47 17.16
CA HIS A 63 15.37 -21.88 17.07
C HIS A 63 16.89 -22.08 17.17
N VAL A 64 17.68 -21.27 16.45
CA VAL A 64 19.15 -21.32 16.53
C VAL A 64 19.64 -21.00 17.93
N ASN A 65 19.08 -19.97 18.58
CA ASN A 65 19.48 -19.56 19.92
C ASN A 65 19.08 -20.57 21.01
N THR A 66 17.92 -21.23 20.87
CA THR A 66 17.40 -22.18 21.85
C THR A 66 18.06 -23.55 21.75
N TYR A 67 18.34 -24.02 20.53
CA TYR A 67 18.84 -25.39 20.31
C TYR A 67 20.33 -25.45 19.97
N GLY A 68 21.06 -24.34 20.03
CA GLY A 68 22.51 -24.29 19.78
C GLY A 68 22.85 -24.59 18.32
N GLY A 69 22.21 -23.87 17.38
CA GLY A 69 22.32 -24.13 15.95
C GLY A 69 23.75 -24.01 15.38
N LEU A 70 24.10 -24.95 14.50
CA LEU A 70 25.41 -25.10 13.84
C LEU A 70 25.73 -24.03 12.77
N TYR A 71 24.83 -23.08 12.50
CA TYR A 71 24.90 -22.20 11.33
C TYR A 71 24.65 -20.70 11.62
N PRO A 72 25.38 -20.06 12.55
CA PRO A 72 25.21 -18.63 12.87
C PRO A 72 25.47 -17.71 11.67
N ASN A 73 26.37 -18.12 10.76
CA ASN A 73 26.70 -17.35 9.55
C ASN A 73 25.54 -17.33 8.53
N GLU A 74 24.79 -18.43 8.41
CA GLU A 74 23.64 -18.51 7.50
C GLU A 74 22.47 -17.67 8.02
N LEU A 75 22.26 -17.64 9.34
CA LEU A 75 21.27 -16.76 9.95
C LEU A 75 21.62 -15.27 9.75
N GLN A 76 22.89 -14.90 9.88
CA GLN A 76 23.33 -13.53 9.59
C GLN A 76 23.16 -13.15 8.11
N ALA A 77 23.47 -14.07 7.18
CA ALA A 77 23.24 -13.84 5.76
C ALA A 77 21.74 -13.63 5.47
N LEU A 78 20.87 -14.47 6.03
CA LEU A 78 19.42 -14.31 5.94
C LEU A 78 18.94 -12.97 6.53
N GLN A 79 19.44 -12.58 7.70
CA GLN A 79 19.11 -11.29 8.32
C GLN A 79 19.51 -10.12 7.42
N LYS A 80 20.68 -10.20 6.79
CA LYS A 80 21.16 -9.20 5.85
C LYS A 80 20.29 -9.14 4.59
N ASP A 81 20.02 -10.28 3.95
CA ASP A 81 19.19 -10.34 2.75
C ASP A 81 17.78 -9.77 3.02
N TYR A 82 17.22 -10.03 4.20
CA TYR A 82 15.95 -9.45 4.62
C TYR A 82 16.02 -7.94 4.88
N ALA A 83 17.11 -7.44 5.47
CA ALA A 83 17.31 -6.01 5.66
C ALA A 83 17.48 -5.27 4.31
N ASP A 84 18.20 -5.89 3.38
CA ASP A 84 18.40 -5.36 2.02
C ASP A 84 17.09 -5.32 1.22
N LEU A 85 16.14 -6.21 1.51
CA LEU A 85 14.76 -6.14 0.98
C LEU A 85 13.89 -5.08 1.67
N TRP A 86 14.15 -4.76 2.94
CA TRP A 86 13.35 -3.79 3.71
C TRP A 86 13.54 -2.34 3.24
N GLY A 87 14.78 -1.97 2.89
CA GLY A 87 15.12 -0.62 2.43
C GLY A 87 14.29 -0.18 1.21
N PRO A 88 14.35 -0.89 0.07
CA PRO A 88 13.60 -0.56 -1.13
C PRO A 88 12.09 -0.52 -0.92
N LEU A 89 11.54 -1.41 -0.08
CA LEU A 89 10.10 -1.37 0.20
C LEU A 89 9.71 -0.14 1.01
N SER A 90 10.51 0.25 2.01
CA SER A 90 10.23 1.44 2.81
C SER A 90 10.21 2.68 1.93
N GLU A 91 11.19 2.80 1.02
CA GLU A 91 11.26 3.89 0.05
C GLU A 91 10.05 3.89 -0.90
N LEU A 92 9.60 2.72 -1.36
CA LEU A 92 8.39 2.60 -2.18
C LEU A 92 7.15 3.06 -1.43
N LEU A 93 6.99 2.67 -0.16
CA LEU A 93 5.85 3.07 0.67
C LEU A 93 5.84 4.59 0.94
N GLU A 94 7.01 5.19 1.17
CA GLU A 94 7.13 6.64 1.32
C GLU A 94 6.74 7.39 0.05
N LYS A 95 7.21 6.93 -1.12
CA LYS A 95 6.82 7.51 -2.42
C LYS A 95 5.32 7.38 -2.67
N LEU A 96 4.73 6.23 -2.34
CA LEU A 96 3.28 6.03 -2.46
C LEU A 96 2.49 6.96 -1.52
N ALA A 97 2.96 7.16 -0.29
CA ALA A 97 2.33 8.08 0.66
C ALA A 97 2.33 9.53 0.15
N GLN A 98 3.42 9.97 -0.49
CA GLN A 98 3.50 11.30 -1.11
C GLN A 98 2.48 11.47 -2.25
N VAL A 99 2.29 10.45 -3.08
CA VAL A 99 1.33 10.50 -4.19
C VAL A 99 -0.13 10.52 -3.70
N VAL A 100 -0.45 9.78 -2.64
CA VAL A 100 -1.81 9.69 -2.10
C VAL A 100 -2.20 10.92 -1.25
N ALA A 101 -1.22 11.69 -0.78
CA ALA A 101 -1.45 12.92 -0.01
C ALA A 101 -1.82 14.16 -0.87
N LEU A 102 -1.73 14.06 -2.20
CA LEU A 102 -2.10 15.09 -3.17
C LEU A 102 -3.61 15.10 -3.47
#